data_AF-A0AAN8AR78-F1
#
_entry.id   AF-A0AAN8AR78-F1
#
_cell.length_a   1.000
_cell.length_b   1.000
_cell.length_c   1.000
_cell.angle_alpha   90.00
_cell.angle_beta   90.00
_cell.angle_gamma   90.00
#
_symmetry.space_group_name_H-M   'P 1'
#
loop_
_entity.id
_entity.type
_entity.pdbx_description
1 polymer ?
#
loop_
_entity_poly.entity_id
_entity_poly.type
_entity_poly.pdbx_seq_one_letter_code
_entity_poly.pdbx_strand_id
1 'polypeptide(L)' 'MKPFICYKKNVPVSMQVIKVRVPKPNSGVDLNDPAFLEEMLVQAKKNLRAQGLDDNIKLTWRKQPDGKVFQKEQK' A
#
# COMPACT_ATOMS: atom_id res chain seq x y z
N MET A 1 -6.91 -32.34 25.33
CA MET A 1 -7.04 -30.86 25.28
C MET A 1 -7.85 -30.48 24.05
N LYS A 2 -8.92 -29.70 24.21
CA LYS A 2 -9.68 -29.15 23.07
C LYS A 2 -9.10 -27.79 22.69
N PRO A 3 -8.86 -27.50 21.40
CA PRO A 3 -8.40 -26.18 21.00
C PRO A 3 -9.48 -25.14 21.32
N PHE A 4 -9.08 -24.07 22.00
CA PHE A 4 -9.92 -22.89 22.19
C PHE A 4 -9.76 -22.02 20.94
N ILE A 5 -10.77 -22.03 20.05
CA ILE A 5 -10.81 -21.14 18.90
C ILE A 5 -11.45 -19.83 19.36
N CYS A 6 -10.66 -18.76 19.35
CA CYS A 6 -11.13 -17.43 19.75
C CYS A 6 -11.97 -16.83 18.61
N TYR A 7 -13.29 -16.87 18.74
CA TYR A 7 -14.21 -16.16 17.86
C TYR A 7 -14.19 -14.66 18.18
N LYS A 8 -13.11 -13.95 17.83
CA LYS A 8 -13.22 -12.50 17.67
C LYS A 8 -14.20 -12.26 16.52
N LYS A 9 -15.17 -11.35 16.70
CA LYS A 9 -16.04 -10.89 15.61
C LYS A 9 -15.13 -10.58 14.41
N ASN A 10 -15.14 -11.45 13.41
CA ASN A 10 -14.43 -11.25 12.16
C ASN A 10 -15.18 -10.14 11.43
N VAL A 11 -15.00 -8.89 11.85
CA VAL A 11 -15.28 -7.77 10.97
C VAL A 11 -14.27 -7.95 9.84
N PRO A 12 -14.71 -8.29 8.62
CA PRO A 12 -13.77 -8.46 7.53
C PRO A 12 -13.08 -7.11 7.34
N VAL A 13 -11.82 -7.02 7.75
CA VAL A 13 -10.96 -5.91 7.35
C VAL A 13 -10.81 -6.09 5.85
N SER A 14 -11.57 -5.32 5.07
CA SER A 14 -11.49 -5.34 3.62
C SER A 14 -10.14 -4.76 3.21
N MET A 15 -9.12 -5.61 3.12
CA MET A 15 -7.84 -5.25 2.53
C MET A 15 -7.97 -5.29 1.02
N GLN A 16 -7.97 -4.11 0.41
CA GLN A 16 -7.87 -3.97 -1.04
C GLN A 16 -6.41 -3.74 -1.42
N VAL A 17 -5.93 -4.49 -2.41
CA VAL A 17 -4.57 -4.36 -2.94
C VAL A 17 -4.67 -3.85 -4.36
N ILE A 18 -3.99 -2.74 -4.64
CA ILE A 18 -4.01 -2.06 -5.95
C ILE A 18 -2.59 -2.10 -6.53
N LYS A 19 -2.45 -2.49 -7.80
CA LYS A 19 -1.17 -2.40 -8.52
C LYS A 19 -0.96 -0.97 -9.00
N VAL A 20 0.16 -0.37 -8.62
CA VAL A 20 0.57 0.96 -9.07
C VAL A 20 1.67 0.81 -10.12
N ARG A 21 1.54 1.50 -11.26
CA ARG A 21 2.52 1.50 -12.35
C ARG A 21 2.96 2.94 -12.62
N VAL A 22 4.27 3.18 -12.65
CA VAL A 22 4.87 4.47 -13.03
C VAL A 22 5.46 4.31 -14.43
N PRO A 23 4.81 4.84 -15.49
CA PRO A 23 5.17 4.53 -16.87
C PRO A 23 6.48 5.18 -17.35
N LYS A 24 6.87 6.32 -16.78
CA LYS A 24 8.10 7.06 -17.12
C LYS A 24 8.64 7.77 -15.88
N PRO A 25 9.39 7.08 -15.00
CA PRO A 25 10.10 7.79 -13.94
C PRO A 25 11.12 8.74 -14.59
N ASN A 26 11.25 9.96 -14.07
CA ASN A 26 12.35 10.84 -14.46
C ASN A 26 13.67 10.11 -14.21
N SER A 27 14.59 10.19 -15.17
CA SER A 27 15.92 9.58 -15.06
C SER A 27 16.62 10.08 -13.78
N GLY A 28 16.86 9.19 -12.83
CA GLY A 28 17.55 9.49 -11.56
C GLY A 28 16.66 9.51 -10.31
N VAL A 29 15.33 9.43 -10.43
CA VAL A 29 14.45 9.31 -9.24
C VAL A 29 14.46 7.88 -8.72
N ASP A 30 14.87 7.70 -7.46
CA ASP A 30 14.73 6.42 -6.76
C ASP A 30 13.30 6.28 -6.21
N LEU A 31 12.49 5.45 -6.87
CA LEU A 31 11.12 5.18 -6.44
C LEU A 31 11.04 4.37 -5.14
N ASN A 32 12.15 3.79 -4.67
CA ASN A 32 12.20 3.07 -3.40
C ASN A 32 12.84 3.90 -2.28
N ASP A 33 13.11 5.19 -2.50
CA ASP A 33 13.50 6.10 -1.43
C ASP A 33 12.40 6.17 -0.36
N PRO A 34 12.72 6.02 0.94
CA PRO A 34 11.72 6.02 2.00
C PRO A 34 10.90 7.31 2.07
N ALA A 35 11.52 8.48 1.89
CA ALA A 35 10.81 9.76 1.95
C ALA A 35 9.86 9.90 0.76
N PHE A 36 10.31 9.51 -0.44
CA PHE A 36 9.46 9.47 -1.64
C PHE A 36 8.23 8.57 -1.45
N LEU A 37 8.42 7.36 -0.92
CA LEU A 37 7.33 6.41 -0.67
C LEU A 37 6.31 6.94 0.35
N GLU A 38 6.77 7.63 1.39
CA GLU A 38 5.90 8.25 2.40
C GLU A 38 5.09 9.40 1.81
N GLU A 39 5.72 10.32 1.07
CA GLU A 39 5.01 11.42 0.39
C GLU A 39 3.94 10.89 -0.57
N MET A 40 4.23 9.82 -1.29
CA MET A 40 3.28 9.23 -2.24
C MET A 40 2.07 8.61 -1.53
N LEU A 41 2.25 8.00 -0.35
CA LEU A 41 1.13 7.52 0.48
C LEU A 41 0.28 8.67 0.99
N VAL A 42 0.90 9.78 1.42
CA VAL A 42 0.18 10.99 1.85
C VAL A 42 -0.66 11.54 0.70
N GLN A 43 -0.09 11.65 -0.50
CA GLN A 43 -0.82 12.13 -1.67
C GLN A 43 -1.95 11.18 -2.08
N ALA A 44 -1.72 9.86 -2.05
CA ALA A 44 -2.75 8.87 -2.31
C ALA A 44 -3.90 8.96 -1.29
N LYS A 45 -3.59 9.13 -0.01
CA LYS A 45 -4.58 9.30 1.06
C LYS A 45 -5.44 10.55 0.83
N LYS A 46 -4.83 11.69 0.47
CA LYS A 46 -5.56 12.93 0.13
C LYS A 46 -6.53 12.71 -1.03
N ASN A 47 -6.08 12.04 -2.10
CA ASN A 47 -6.92 11.78 -3.26
C ASN A 47 -8.10 10.84 -2.96
N LEU A 48 -7.88 9.80 -2.14
CA LEU A 48 -8.95 8.89 -1.73
C LEU A 48 -9.99 9.59 -0.83
N ARG A 49 -9.55 10.49 0.07
CA ARG A 49 -10.45 11.33 0.86
C ARG A 49 -11.31 12.23 -0.01
N ALA A 50 -10.71 12.86 -1.02
CA ALA A 50 -11.45 13.69 -1.99
C ALA A 50 -12.50 12.89 -2.77
N GLN A 51 -12.35 11.56 -2.88
CA GLN A 51 -13.32 10.64 -3.47
C GLN A 51 -14.36 10.09 -2.47
N GLY A 52 -14.35 10.59 -1.22
CA GLY A 52 -15.34 10.21 -0.19
C GLY A 52 -14.94 9.03 0.68
N LEU A 53 -13.67 8.59 0.63
CA LEU A 53 -13.18 7.51 1.50
C LEU A 53 -12.88 8.03 2.91
N ASP A 54 -13.15 7.20 3.92
CA ASP A 54 -13.02 7.55 5.33
C ASP A 54 -11.59 7.92 5.77
N ASP A 55 -11.46 8.78 6.77
CA ASP A 55 -10.18 9.26 7.26
C ASP A 55 -9.34 8.22 8.01
N ASN A 56 -10.01 7.18 8.54
CA ASN A 56 -9.41 6.08 9.31
C ASN A 56 -8.80 4.99 8.42
N ILE A 57 -8.77 5.18 7.09
CA ILE A 57 -8.04 4.26 6.22
C ILE A 57 -6.55 4.26 6.55
N LYS A 58 -5.99 3.06 6.60
CA LYS A 58 -4.55 2.82 6.71
C LYS A 58 -4.04 2.38 5.35
N LEU A 59 -3.18 3.20 4.74
CA LEU A 59 -2.47 2.86 3.51
C LEU A 59 -1.05 2.43 3.87
N THR A 60 -0.59 1.35 3.26
CA THR A 60 0.78 0.84 3.42
C THR A 60 1.26 0.28 2.10
N TRP A 61 2.55 0.41 1.84
CA TRP A 61 3.18 -0.32 0.74
C TRP A 61 3.28 -1.80 1.04
N ARG A 62 2.91 -2.63 0.07
CA ARG A 62 3.22 -4.06 0.10
C ARG A 62 4.65 -4.25 -0.36
N LYS A 63 5.55 -4.57 0.58
CA LYS A 63 6.92 -4.97 0.26
C LYS A 63 6.91 -6.32 -0.43
N GLN A 64 7.74 -6.45 -1.46
CA GLN A 64 8.00 -7.71 -2.15
C GLN A 64 9.05 -8.52 -1.37
N PRO A 65 9.32 -9.79 -1.75
CA PRO A 65 10.29 -10.63 -1.05
C PRO A 65 11.71 -10.04 -1.00
N ASP A 66 12.06 -9.18 -1.95
CA ASP A 66 13.34 -8.45 -2.02
C ASP A 66 13.37 -7.18 -1.14
N GLY A 67 12.28 -6.91 -0.41
CA GLY A 67 12.12 -5.73 0.44
C GLY A 67 11.75 -4.44 -0.30
N LYS A 68 11.71 -4.46 -1.64
CA LYS A 68 11.37 -3.30 -2.47
C LYS A 68 9.87 -3.19 -2.68
N VAL A 69 9.42 -1.98 -3.01
CA VAL A 69 8.02 -1.70 -3.34
C VAL A 69 7.87 -1.67 -4.86
N PHE A 70 8.67 -0.83 -5.52
CA PHE A 70 8.69 -0.71 -6.96
C PHE A 70 9.77 -1.60 -7.56
N GLN A 71 9.34 -2.43 -8.50
CA GLN A 71 10.23 -3.22 -9.34
C GLN A 71 10.08 -2.78 -10.80
N LYS A 72 11.18 -2.86 -11.53
CA LYS A 72 11.14 -2.68 -12.99
C LYS A 72 10.32 -3.81 -13.56
N GLU A 73 9.29 -3.46 -14.33
CA GLU A 73 8.48 -4.45 -15.01
C GLU A 73 9.34 -5.11 -16.10
N GLN A 74 9.51 -6.42 -15.99
CA GLN A 74 10.13 -7.22 -17.04
C GLN A 74 9.14 -7.32 -18.21
N LYS A 75 9.70 -7.28 -19.42
CA LYS A 75 8.94 -7.21 -20.67
C LYS A 75 8.45 -8.59 -21.09
#